data_AF-A0A9P0U2D4-F1
#
_entry.id   AF-A0A9P0U2D4-F1
#
_cell.length_a   1.000
_cell.length_b   1.000
_cell.length_c   1.000
_cell.angle_alpha   90.00
_cell.angle_beta   90.00
_cell.angle_gamma   90.00
#
_symmetry.space_group_name_H-M   'P 1'
#
loop_
_entity.id
_entity.type
_entity.pdbx_description
1 polymer ?
#
loop_
_entity_poly.entity_id
_entity_poly.type
_entity_poly.pdbx_seq_one_letter_code
_entity_poly.pdbx_strand_id
1 'polypeptide(L)'
;MAFRYREELVGKRFLSVSGVTKIDVNKASEWGWKAGVIRAASHKDNKNRDLQVLVEYDGVDWQRREWVAVYSLRTFRVFLVERTLVWAPRKVNSKEVTWPALTFAALTAEVILQAESQPVEFLHDKQLQFYDYANLQPYQEWDARLAGSDVGVDTAVLSDLSYQAAEWRTMQDGQRILTTTPSVLGGCRAQVYRVAGATQWYTAVIVGVNEHTGELTVTDDTVLEEHSEDPALVQMRLLGDGVIESIMRGEVVGVMPRRSRSNLQRVEREVTKSPATTGGRKKAAVRNNGQLNSSERPAQPAVPKWDWMCYSEIPIDLNVIMPLQTGLVLGVPCNGNNFRIF
;
A
#
# COMPACT_ATOMS: atom_id res chain seq x y z
N MET A 1 -8.94 -11.34 -23.14
CA MET A 1 -7.67 -10.85 -22.55
C MET A 1 -7.57 -11.43 -21.15
N ALA A 2 -6.47 -12.11 -20.82
CA ALA A 2 -6.26 -12.65 -19.46
C ALA A 2 -6.09 -11.47 -18.49
N PHE A 3 -6.83 -11.48 -17.38
CA PHE A 3 -6.69 -10.47 -16.32
C PHE A 3 -5.23 -10.48 -15.82
N ARG A 4 -4.57 -9.32 -15.89
CA ARG A 4 -3.23 -9.14 -15.33
C ARG A 4 -3.37 -9.02 -13.82
N TYR A 5 -3.09 -10.09 -13.10
CA TYR A 5 -2.93 -10.03 -11.65
C TYR A 5 -1.57 -9.38 -11.35
N ARG A 6 -1.51 -8.48 -10.36
CA ARG A 6 -0.23 -7.95 -9.88
C ARG A 6 0.56 -9.07 -9.20
N GLU A 7 1.88 -9.11 -9.32
CA GLU A 7 2.71 -10.18 -8.73
C GLU A 7 3.10 -9.84 -7.29
N GLU A 8 3.33 -8.56 -7.03
CA GLU A 8 3.75 -8.00 -5.75
C GLU A 8 2.73 -8.31 -4.65
N LEU A 9 3.22 -8.62 -3.45
CA LEU A 9 2.36 -8.94 -2.32
C LEU A 9 1.80 -7.70 -1.63
N VAL A 10 2.50 -6.59 -1.72
CA VAL A 10 2.13 -5.38 -0.99
C VAL A 10 0.80 -4.81 -1.50
N GLY A 11 -0.03 -4.43 -0.53
CA GLY A 11 -1.39 -3.98 -0.74
C GLY A 11 -2.39 -5.05 -1.15
N LYS A 12 -2.02 -6.34 -1.18
CA LYS A 12 -2.97 -7.44 -1.36
C LYS A 12 -3.65 -7.82 -0.06
N ARG A 13 -4.90 -8.28 -0.17
CA ARG A 13 -5.55 -8.99 0.92
C ARG A 13 -4.95 -10.38 1.09
N PHE A 14 -4.94 -10.87 2.32
CA PHE A 14 -4.52 -12.24 2.63
C PHE A 14 -5.56 -12.93 3.50
N LEU A 15 -5.56 -14.27 3.41
CA LEU A 15 -6.28 -15.17 4.31
C LEU A 15 -5.27 -16.14 4.93
N SER A 16 -5.38 -16.38 6.22
CA SER A 16 -4.46 -17.27 6.92
C SER A 16 -5.14 -18.15 7.94
N VAL A 17 -4.58 -19.33 8.15
CA VAL A 17 -4.94 -20.25 9.24
C VAL A 17 -3.67 -20.58 10.01
N SER A 18 -3.73 -20.40 11.32
CA SER A 18 -2.58 -20.56 12.22
C SER A 18 -2.05 -21.99 12.23
N GLY A 19 -0.73 -22.13 12.33
CA GLY A 19 0.02 -23.40 12.46
C GLY A 19 -0.46 -24.29 13.61
N VAL A 20 -0.89 -23.67 14.72
CA VAL A 20 -1.24 -24.39 15.96
C VAL A 20 -2.67 -24.94 15.98
N THR A 21 -3.53 -24.50 15.06
CA THR A 21 -4.93 -24.91 15.04
C THR A 21 -5.07 -26.31 14.43
N LYS A 22 -5.85 -27.18 15.07
CA LYS A 22 -6.27 -28.45 14.45
C LYS A 22 -7.35 -28.14 13.41
N ILE A 23 -7.18 -28.64 12.19
CA ILE A 23 -8.10 -28.40 11.08
C ILE A 23 -8.66 -29.72 10.54
N ASP A 24 -9.93 -29.72 10.15
CA ASP A 24 -10.54 -30.80 9.37
C ASP A 24 -10.51 -30.42 7.90
N VAL A 25 -9.80 -31.21 7.09
CA VAL A 25 -9.58 -30.96 5.66
C VAL A 25 -10.90 -30.86 4.88
N ASN A 26 -11.95 -31.54 5.35
CA ASN A 26 -13.25 -31.57 4.66
C ASN A 26 -14.16 -30.39 5.03
N LYS A 27 -13.75 -29.54 5.96
CA LYS A 27 -14.57 -28.45 6.51
C LYS A 27 -13.80 -27.13 6.49
N ALA A 28 -13.29 -26.77 5.32
CA ALA A 28 -12.51 -25.54 5.12
C ALA A 28 -13.22 -24.29 5.63
N SER A 29 -14.56 -24.23 5.54
CA SER A 29 -15.37 -23.11 6.01
C SER A 29 -15.37 -22.90 7.53
N GLU A 30 -15.04 -23.94 8.31
CA GLU A 30 -15.01 -23.89 9.77
C GLU A 30 -13.61 -23.54 10.31
N TRP A 31 -12.60 -23.38 9.45
CA TRP A 31 -11.26 -23.03 9.91
C TRP A 31 -11.26 -21.63 10.50
N GLY A 32 -10.45 -21.40 11.52
CA GLY A 32 -10.28 -20.09 12.17
C GLY A 32 -9.54 -19.09 11.29
N TRP A 33 -10.12 -18.75 10.13
CA TRP A 33 -9.56 -17.84 9.13
C TRP A 33 -9.34 -16.47 9.72
N LYS A 34 -8.15 -15.92 9.49
CA LYS A 34 -7.82 -14.52 9.73
C LYS A 34 -7.56 -13.83 8.40
N ALA A 35 -8.14 -12.66 8.23
CA ALA A 35 -7.98 -11.83 7.05
C ALA A 35 -7.26 -10.52 7.39
N GLY A 36 -6.68 -9.90 6.38
CA GLY A 36 -5.98 -8.62 6.53
C GLY A 36 -5.35 -8.14 5.24
N VAL A 37 -4.43 -7.18 5.36
CA VAL A 37 -3.69 -6.60 4.25
C VAL A 37 -2.19 -6.76 4.49
N ILE A 38 -1.46 -7.13 3.44
CA ILE A 38 0.01 -7.13 3.43
C ILE A 38 0.47 -5.71 3.15
N ARG A 39 1.22 -5.10 4.08
CA ARG A 39 1.69 -3.71 3.97
C ARG A 39 3.13 -3.59 3.49
N ALA A 40 3.96 -4.57 3.83
CA ALA A 40 5.33 -4.65 3.35
C ALA A 40 5.80 -6.12 3.21
N ALA A 41 6.86 -6.33 2.45
CA ALA A 41 7.53 -7.61 2.26
C ALA A 41 9.05 -7.42 2.42
N SER A 42 9.72 -8.47 2.91
CA SER A 42 11.18 -8.48 3.06
C SER A 42 11.91 -8.83 1.77
N HIS A 43 11.25 -9.51 0.83
CA HIS A 43 11.84 -10.01 -0.41
C HIS A 43 10.88 -9.85 -1.58
N LYS A 44 11.42 -9.57 -2.77
CA LYS A 44 10.64 -9.49 -4.02
C LYS A 44 10.23 -10.88 -4.53
N ASP A 45 11.08 -11.88 -4.30
CA ASP A 45 10.78 -13.26 -4.68
C ASP A 45 9.82 -13.89 -3.67
N ASN A 46 8.58 -14.07 -4.11
CA ASN A 46 7.53 -14.70 -3.33
C ASN A 46 7.84 -16.14 -2.95
N LYS A 47 8.80 -16.82 -3.61
CA LYS A 47 9.20 -18.21 -3.34
C LYS A 47 10.36 -18.32 -2.34
N ASN A 48 10.94 -17.21 -1.92
CA ASN A 48 12.02 -17.21 -0.93
C ASN A 48 11.50 -17.81 0.40
N ARG A 49 12.18 -18.83 0.92
CA ARG A 49 11.77 -19.53 2.16
C ARG A 49 11.86 -18.65 3.40
N ASP A 50 12.68 -17.61 3.36
CA ASP A 50 12.83 -16.64 4.44
C ASP A 50 11.92 -15.41 4.26
N LEU A 51 10.94 -15.49 3.33
CA LEU A 51 9.98 -14.42 3.11
C LEU A 51 9.18 -14.14 4.39
N GLN A 52 9.38 -12.92 4.88
CA GLN A 52 8.55 -12.27 5.88
C GLN A 52 7.69 -11.17 5.23
N VAL A 53 6.47 -11.01 5.74
CA VAL A 53 5.55 -9.95 5.34
C VAL A 53 5.03 -9.22 6.58
N LEU A 54 4.88 -7.90 6.48
CA LEU A 54 4.26 -7.07 7.50
C LEU A 54 2.76 -7.05 7.26
N VAL A 55 1.99 -7.56 8.22
CA VAL A 55 0.53 -7.72 8.08
C VAL A 55 -0.22 -6.79 9.03
N GLU A 56 -1.35 -6.29 8.54
CA GLU A 56 -2.40 -5.66 9.35
C GLU A 56 -3.66 -6.51 9.26
N TYR A 57 -4.13 -7.01 10.41
CA TYR A 57 -5.34 -7.84 10.48
C TYR A 57 -6.60 -6.98 10.47
N ASP A 58 -7.67 -7.47 9.83
CA ASP A 58 -8.96 -6.80 9.86
C ASP A 58 -9.51 -6.72 11.30
N GLY A 59 -10.10 -5.59 11.66
CA GLY A 59 -10.68 -5.36 13.00
C GLY A 59 -9.65 -5.18 14.12
N VAL A 60 -8.35 -5.14 13.79
CA VAL A 60 -7.26 -4.93 14.73
C VAL A 60 -6.61 -3.58 14.46
N ASP A 61 -6.22 -2.87 15.53
CA ASP A 61 -5.49 -1.60 15.41
C ASP A 61 -4.17 -1.79 14.65
N TRP A 62 -3.85 -0.87 13.73
CA TRP A 62 -2.65 -0.93 12.88
C TRP A 62 -1.35 -0.95 13.69
N GLN A 63 -1.34 -0.41 14.91
CA GLN A 63 -0.17 -0.43 15.79
C GLN A 63 0.22 -1.86 16.21
N ARG A 64 -0.69 -2.83 16.07
CA ARG A 64 -0.44 -4.25 16.32
C ARG A 64 0.05 -5.00 15.08
N ARG A 65 0.39 -4.29 13.99
CA ARG A 65 1.03 -4.89 12.82
C ARG A 65 2.25 -5.70 13.23
N GLU A 66 2.47 -6.80 12.55
CA GLU A 66 3.57 -7.70 12.86
C GLU A 66 4.21 -8.26 11.59
N TRP A 67 5.51 -8.50 11.67
CA TRP A 67 6.24 -9.25 10.66
C TRP A 67 6.01 -10.74 10.89
N VAL A 68 5.46 -11.42 9.89
CA VAL A 68 5.19 -12.86 9.95
C VAL A 68 6.01 -13.60 8.92
N ALA A 69 6.61 -14.72 9.32
CA ALA A 69 7.31 -15.64 8.41
C ALA A 69 6.29 -16.50 7.65
N VAL A 70 6.13 -16.26 6.35
CA VAL A 70 5.07 -16.87 5.52
C VAL A 70 5.23 -18.38 5.44
N TYR A 71 6.44 -18.87 5.21
CA TYR A 71 6.72 -20.30 4.99
C TYR A 71 6.98 -21.10 6.28
N SER A 72 6.92 -20.46 7.45
CA SER A 72 7.06 -21.16 8.73
C SER A 72 5.77 -21.89 9.08
N LEU A 73 5.82 -23.22 9.13
CA LEU A 73 4.69 -24.07 9.56
C LEU A 73 4.27 -23.83 11.01
N ARG A 74 5.17 -23.27 11.83
CA ARG A 74 4.83 -22.84 13.20
C ARG A 74 3.88 -21.63 13.19
N THR A 75 3.97 -20.81 12.14
CA THR A 75 3.16 -19.59 11.98
C THR A 75 1.85 -19.92 11.29
N PHE A 76 1.90 -20.56 10.12
CA PHE A 76 0.73 -20.81 9.27
C PHE A 76 0.69 -22.23 8.73
N ARG A 77 -0.50 -22.84 8.80
CA ARG A 77 -0.83 -24.03 7.98
C ARG A 77 -1.18 -23.63 6.57
N VAL A 78 -1.88 -22.51 6.43
CA VAL A 78 -2.35 -21.98 5.15
C VAL A 78 -2.16 -20.47 5.16
N PHE A 79 -1.56 -19.95 4.09
CA PHE A 79 -1.45 -18.52 3.82
C PHE A 79 -1.76 -18.28 2.35
N LEU A 80 -2.93 -17.68 2.10
CA LEU A 80 -3.44 -17.35 0.79
C LEU A 80 -3.38 -15.85 0.58
N VAL A 81 -3.19 -15.44 -0.67
CA VAL A 81 -3.10 -14.04 -1.05
C VAL A 81 -4.04 -13.78 -2.21
N GLU A 82 -4.68 -12.61 -2.18
CA GLU A 82 -5.55 -12.09 -3.23
C GLU A 82 -4.96 -12.32 -4.63
N ARG A 83 -5.77 -12.87 -5.53
CA ARG A 83 -5.39 -13.16 -6.90
C ARG A 83 -6.08 -12.26 -7.89
N THR A 84 -7.42 -12.29 -7.92
CA THR A 84 -8.23 -11.53 -8.88
C THR A 84 -9.65 -11.33 -8.37
N LEU A 85 -10.33 -10.36 -8.97
CA LEU A 85 -11.74 -10.09 -8.80
C LEU A 85 -12.60 -10.96 -9.74
N VAL A 86 -13.71 -11.48 -9.23
CA VAL A 86 -14.69 -12.31 -9.95
C VAL A 86 -16.11 -11.90 -9.57
N TRP A 87 -17.09 -12.28 -10.39
CA TRP A 87 -18.50 -12.30 -10.02
C TRP A 87 -18.82 -13.62 -9.34
N ALA A 88 -19.25 -13.55 -8.07
CA ALA A 88 -19.61 -14.70 -7.26
C ALA A 88 -21.10 -14.68 -6.88
N PRO A 89 -21.78 -15.85 -6.92
CA PRO A 89 -23.20 -15.93 -6.56
C PRO A 89 -23.41 -15.64 -5.08
N ARG A 90 -24.46 -14.90 -4.76
CA ARG A 90 -24.82 -14.48 -3.41
C ARG A 90 -26.34 -14.43 -3.26
N LYS A 91 -26.83 -14.73 -2.05
CA LYS A 91 -28.25 -14.54 -1.70
C LYS A 91 -28.42 -13.24 -0.95
N VAL A 92 -29.26 -12.35 -1.48
CA VAL A 92 -29.66 -11.09 -0.84
C VAL A 92 -31.18 -11.05 -0.79
N ASN A 93 -31.76 -10.91 0.41
CA ASN A 93 -33.21 -10.94 0.62
C ASN A 93 -33.89 -12.16 -0.03
N SER A 94 -33.27 -13.35 0.12
CA SER A 94 -33.73 -14.62 -0.46
C SER A 94 -33.75 -14.69 -2.00
N LYS A 95 -33.21 -13.68 -2.69
CA LYS A 95 -33.03 -13.67 -4.14
C LYS A 95 -31.56 -13.87 -4.49
N GLU A 96 -31.30 -14.55 -5.59
CA GLU A 96 -29.93 -14.79 -6.08
C GLU A 96 -29.47 -13.60 -6.91
N VAL A 97 -28.31 -13.07 -6.54
CA VAL A 97 -27.57 -12.00 -7.23
C VAL A 97 -26.12 -12.45 -7.37
N THR A 98 -25.32 -11.72 -8.13
CA THR A 98 -23.87 -11.96 -8.21
C THR A 98 -23.13 -10.71 -7.81
N TRP A 99 -22.22 -10.82 -6.84
CA TRP A 99 -21.45 -9.70 -6.32
C TRP A 99 -19.96 -9.84 -6.66
N PRO A 100 -19.23 -8.72 -6.80
CA PRO A 100 -17.78 -8.74 -6.94
C PRO A 100 -17.12 -9.32 -5.69
N ALA A 101 -16.22 -10.27 -5.90
CA ALA A 101 -15.52 -10.96 -4.82
C ALA A 101 -14.08 -11.31 -5.20
N LEU A 102 -13.21 -11.37 -4.22
CA LEU A 102 -11.80 -11.72 -4.38
C LEU A 102 -11.62 -13.23 -4.31
N THR A 103 -10.83 -13.75 -5.24
CA THR A 103 -10.25 -15.09 -5.17
C THR A 103 -8.83 -15.01 -4.64
N PHE A 104 -8.32 -16.14 -4.17
CA PHE A 104 -7.02 -16.23 -3.51
C PHE A 104 -6.15 -17.33 -4.13
N ALA A 105 -4.84 -17.18 -4.02
CA ALA A 105 -3.85 -18.18 -4.38
C ALA A 105 -2.99 -18.51 -3.16
N ALA A 106 -2.64 -19.78 -2.97
CA ALA A 106 -1.76 -20.19 -1.88
C ALA A 106 -0.32 -19.72 -2.13
N LEU A 107 0.27 -19.03 -1.14
CA LEU A 107 1.72 -18.92 -1.03
C LEU A 107 2.28 -20.15 -0.32
N THR A 108 1.64 -20.54 0.79
CA THR A 108 1.93 -21.80 1.48
C THR A 108 0.63 -22.47 1.91
N ALA A 109 0.58 -23.78 1.77
CA ALA A 109 -0.51 -24.59 2.27
C ALA A 109 0.00 -26.00 2.58
N GLU A 110 -0.07 -26.38 3.86
CA GLU A 110 0.21 -27.76 4.31
C GLU A 110 -0.90 -28.72 3.84
N VAL A 111 -2.10 -28.20 3.63
CA VAL A 111 -3.28 -28.94 3.20
C VAL A 111 -3.76 -28.40 1.85
N ILE A 112 -4.11 -29.31 0.95
CA ILE A 112 -4.72 -28.96 -0.33
C ILE A 112 -6.21 -28.71 -0.10
N LEU A 113 -6.66 -27.49 -0.37
CA LEU A 113 -8.08 -27.15 -0.38
C LEU A 113 -8.79 -27.90 -1.52
N GLN A 114 -9.94 -28.50 -1.23
CA GLN A 114 -10.80 -29.15 -2.22
C GLN A 114 -11.26 -28.13 -3.28
N ALA A 115 -11.42 -28.58 -4.53
CA ALA A 115 -11.73 -27.70 -5.66
C ALA A 115 -13.05 -26.94 -5.45
N GLU A 116 -14.05 -27.61 -4.88
CA GLU A 116 -15.37 -27.09 -4.54
C GLU A 116 -15.41 -26.16 -3.33
N SER A 117 -14.31 -26.08 -2.57
CA SER A 117 -14.23 -25.35 -1.30
C SER A 117 -13.09 -24.33 -1.30
N GLN A 118 -12.95 -23.57 -2.38
CA GLN A 118 -11.98 -22.48 -2.45
C GLN A 118 -12.56 -21.20 -1.84
N PRO A 119 -11.79 -20.47 -0.99
CA PRO A 119 -12.29 -19.29 -0.34
C PRO A 119 -12.50 -18.13 -1.33
N VAL A 120 -13.58 -17.40 -1.13
CA VAL A 120 -13.97 -16.21 -1.88
C VAL A 120 -14.42 -15.16 -0.86
N GLU A 121 -13.93 -13.93 -0.99
CA GLU A 121 -14.29 -12.84 -0.08
C GLU A 121 -15.00 -11.72 -0.83
N PHE A 122 -16.24 -11.41 -0.45
CA PHE A 122 -17.00 -10.33 -1.10
C PHE A 122 -16.40 -8.96 -0.79
N LEU A 123 -16.34 -8.06 -1.79
CA LEU A 123 -15.68 -6.75 -1.62
C LEU A 123 -16.32 -5.87 -0.53
N HIS A 124 -17.65 -5.82 -0.48
CA HIS A 124 -18.38 -4.83 0.31
C HIS A 124 -18.36 -5.10 1.81
N ASP A 125 -18.71 -6.32 2.20
CA ASP A 125 -18.84 -6.71 3.61
C ASP A 125 -17.74 -7.66 4.08
N LYS A 126 -16.78 -7.99 3.20
CA LYS A 126 -15.68 -8.93 3.47
C LYS A 126 -16.17 -10.30 3.92
N GLN A 127 -17.40 -10.69 3.57
CA GLN A 127 -17.91 -11.99 3.95
C GLN A 127 -17.14 -13.07 3.18
N LEU A 128 -16.57 -14.01 3.94
CA LEU A 128 -15.89 -15.18 3.39
C LEU A 128 -16.90 -16.29 3.08
N GLN A 129 -16.87 -16.79 1.86
CA GLN A 129 -17.64 -17.93 1.36
C GLN A 129 -16.72 -18.91 0.62
N PHE A 130 -17.25 -20.09 0.30
CA PHE A 130 -16.46 -21.17 -0.33
C PHE A 130 -17.19 -21.68 -1.57
N TYR A 131 -16.49 -21.65 -2.70
CA TYR A 131 -17.03 -22.02 -3.99
C TYR A 131 -16.00 -22.79 -4.81
N ASP A 132 -16.46 -23.46 -5.86
CA ASP A 132 -15.60 -23.91 -6.94
C ASP A 132 -15.20 -22.72 -7.82
N TYR A 133 -13.90 -22.44 -7.92
CA TYR A 133 -13.39 -21.40 -8.81
C TYR A 133 -13.73 -21.63 -10.28
N ALA A 134 -13.99 -22.87 -10.71
CA ALA A 134 -14.43 -23.18 -12.06
C ALA A 134 -15.85 -22.65 -12.37
N ASN A 135 -16.67 -22.43 -11.33
CA ASN A 135 -18.05 -21.94 -11.47
C ASN A 135 -18.17 -20.42 -11.34
N LEU A 136 -17.05 -19.71 -11.11
CA LEU A 136 -17.04 -18.26 -10.94
C LEU A 136 -16.80 -17.57 -12.27
N GLN A 137 -17.49 -16.45 -12.49
CA GLN A 137 -17.35 -15.66 -13.70
C GLN A 137 -16.27 -14.59 -13.51
N PRO A 138 -15.34 -14.39 -14.46
CA PRO A 138 -14.38 -13.30 -14.37
C PRO A 138 -15.07 -11.93 -14.32
N TYR A 139 -14.62 -11.05 -13.42
CA TYR A 139 -15.10 -9.67 -13.40
C TYR A 139 -14.38 -8.89 -14.49
N GLN A 140 -15.08 -8.32 -15.48
CA GLN A 140 -14.46 -7.48 -16.53
C GLN A 140 -14.82 -6.00 -16.33
N GLU A 141 -16.12 -5.76 -16.23
CA GLU A 141 -16.71 -4.45 -16.02
C GLU A 141 -17.86 -4.54 -15.01
N TRP A 142 -18.26 -3.39 -14.50
CA TRP A 142 -19.38 -3.28 -13.57
C TRP A 142 -20.71 -3.51 -14.30
N ASP A 143 -21.55 -4.36 -13.74
CA ASP A 143 -22.93 -4.57 -14.18
C ASP A 143 -23.88 -4.51 -12.97
N ALA A 144 -24.69 -3.46 -12.91
CA ALA A 144 -25.64 -3.25 -11.82
C ALA A 144 -26.75 -4.30 -11.80
N ARG A 145 -27.13 -4.87 -12.95
CA ARG A 145 -28.19 -5.89 -13.03
C ARG A 145 -27.72 -7.18 -12.38
N LEU A 146 -26.49 -7.60 -12.68
CA LEU A 146 -25.82 -8.72 -12.01
C LEU A 146 -25.74 -8.51 -10.50
N ALA A 147 -25.42 -7.29 -10.06
CA ALA A 147 -25.34 -6.92 -8.66
C ALA A 147 -26.71 -6.80 -7.94
N GLY A 148 -27.83 -6.90 -8.68
CA GLY A 148 -29.17 -6.96 -8.12
C GLY A 148 -29.99 -5.67 -8.18
N SER A 149 -29.70 -4.76 -9.13
CA SER A 149 -30.53 -3.55 -9.33
C SER A 149 -32.01 -3.85 -9.51
N ASP A 150 -32.33 -4.88 -10.29
CA ASP A 150 -33.70 -5.27 -10.63
C ASP A 150 -34.37 -6.09 -9.51
N VAL A 151 -33.57 -6.47 -8.52
CA VAL A 151 -33.91 -7.41 -7.45
C VAL A 151 -34.27 -6.65 -6.16
N GLY A 152 -34.05 -5.34 -6.13
CA GLY A 152 -34.33 -4.43 -5.02
C GLY A 152 -33.15 -4.25 -4.05
N VAL A 153 -31.92 -4.49 -4.51
CA VAL A 153 -30.71 -4.10 -3.75
C VAL A 153 -30.65 -2.57 -3.71
N ASP A 154 -30.35 -2.02 -2.53
CA ASP A 154 -30.27 -0.58 -2.32
C ASP A 154 -29.27 0.07 -3.29
N THR A 155 -29.69 1.17 -3.92
CA THR A 155 -28.86 1.98 -4.81
C THR A 155 -27.55 2.43 -4.15
N ALA A 156 -27.56 2.73 -2.84
CA ALA A 156 -26.34 3.10 -2.12
C ALA A 156 -25.34 1.93 -2.09
N VAL A 157 -25.82 0.72 -1.81
CA VAL A 157 -24.99 -0.51 -1.80
C VAL A 157 -24.43 -0.79 -3.20
N LEU A 158 -25.24 -0.60 -4.25
CA LEU A 158 -24.77 -0.76 -5.64
C LEU A 158 -23.70 0.27 -5.99
N SER A 159 -23.86 1.52 -5.57
CA SER A 159 -22.86 2.57 -5.75
C SER A 159 -21.54 2.19 -5.05
N ASP A 160 -21.61 1.77 -3.79
CA ASP A 160 -20.43 1.36 -3.02
C ASP A 160 -19.72 0.16 -3.64
N LEU A 161 -20.47 -0.87 -4.07
CA LEU A 161 -19.92 -2.03 -4.77
C LEU A 161 -19.19 -1.63 -6.05
N SER A 162 -19.80 -0.74 -6.85
CA SER A 162 -19.21 -0.25 -8.09
C SER A 162 -17.92 0.54 -7.83
N TYR A 163 -17.93 1.37 -6.79
CA TYR A 163 -16.78 2.18 -6.38
C TYR A 163 -15.64 1.30 -5.89
N GLN A 164 -15.91 0.33 -5.01
CA GLN A 164 -14.88 -0.57 -4.49
C GLN A 164 -14.29 -1.46 -5.58
N ALA A 165 -15.11 -1.93 -6.53
CA ALA A 165 -14.60 -2.69 -7.68
C ALA A 165 -13.75 -1.82 -8.61
N ALA A 166 -14.10 -0.54 -8.79
CA ALA A 166 -13.27 0.42 -9.50
C ALA A 166 -11.96 0.72 -8.73
N GLU A 167 -12.02 0.97 -7.43
CA GLU A 167 -10.85 1.19 -6.56
C GLU A 167 -9.90 0.00 -6.63
N TRP A 168 -10.42 -1.24 -6.60
CA TRP A 168 -9.60 -2.44 -6.74
C TRP A 168 -8.82 -2.45 -8.05
N ARG A 169 -9.45 -2.10 -9.19
CA ARG A 169 -8.78 -2.00 -10.49
C ARG A 169 -7.73 -0.89 -10.49
N THR A 170 -8.09 0.29 -9.99
CA THR A 170 -7.18 1.43 -9.84
C THR A 170 -5.96 1.08 -9.00
N MET A 171 -6.11 0.27 -7.94
CA MET A 171 -4.99 -0.23 -7.16
C MET A 171 -4.08 -1.16 -7.96
N GLN A 172 -4.62 -2.05 -8.80
CA GLN A 172 -3.79 -2.91 -9.67
C GLN A 172 -3.00 -2.07 -10.67
N ASP A 173 -3.66 -1.11 -11.32
CA ASP A 173 -3.05 -0.24 -12.32
C ASP A 173 -2.01 0.69 -11.70
N GLY A 174 -2.31 1.29 -10.54
CA GLY A 174 -1.37 2.11 -9.78
C GLY A 174 -0.12 1.35 -9.38
N GLN A 175 -0.27 0.13 -8.83
CA GLN A 175 0.87 -0.73 -8.48
C GLN A 175 1.71 -1.07 -9.72
N ARG A 176 1.06 -1.37 -10.83
CA ARG A 176 1.74 -1.67 -12.09
C ARG A 176 2.51 -0.45 -12.61
N ILE A 177 1.97 0.76 -12.53
CA ILE A 177 2.67 1.98 -12.93
C ILE A 177 3.91 2.18 -12.04
N LEU A 178 3.76 2.04 -10.72
CA LEU A 178 4.84 2.20 -9.74
C LEU A 178 6.03 1.28 -10.02
N THR A 179 5.77 0.06 -10.51
CA THR A 179 6.79 -0.98 -10.71
C THR A 179 7.32 -1.05 -12.13
N THR A 180 6.47 -0.80 -13.15
CA THR A 180 6.84 -1.03 -14.56
C THR A 180 7.16 0.25 -15.33
N THR A 181 6.66 1.40 -14.88
CA THR A 181 6.92 2.70 -15.52
C THR A 181 7.30 3.77 -14.48
N PRO A 182 8.33 3.54 -13.65
CA PRO A 182 8.67 4.49 -12.59
C PRO A 182 9.25 5.82 -13.10
N SER A 183 9.81 5.86 -14.31
CA SER A 183 10.43 7.05 -14.88
C SER A 183 9.45 8.20 -15.16
N VAL A 184 8.15 7.91 -15.33
CA VAL A 184 7.12 8.93 -15.56
C VAL A 184 6.52 9.50 -14.26
N LEU A 185 7.00 9.04 -13.10
CA LEU A 185 6.44 9.40 -11.81
C LEU A 185 7.07 10.64 -11.17
N GLY A 186 8.11 11.21 -11.80
CA GLY A 186 8.75 12.43 -11.30
C GLY A 186 7.74 13.57 -11.11
N GLY A 187 7.60 14.03 -9.87
CA GLY A 187 6.70 15.08 -9.43
C GLY A 187 5.26 14.64 -9.12
N CYS A 188 4.93 13.35 -9.27
CA CYS A 188 3.69 12.79 -8.76
C CYS A 188 3.70 12.75 -7.23
N ARG A 189 2.52 12.92 -6.63
CA ARG A 189 2.34 12.68 -5.19
C ARG A 189 1.96 11.23 -4.96
N ALA A 190 2.49 10.66 -3.89
CA ALA A 190 2.17 9.32 -3.45
C ALA A 190 1.94 9.27 -1.94
N GLN A 191 1.12 8.33 -1.51
CA GLN A 191 1.04 7.88 -0.14
C GLN A 191 1.92 6.64 0.01
N VAL A 192 2.79 6.64 1.02
CA VAL A 192 3.76 5.57 1.26
C VAL A 192 3.56 5.01 2.65
N TYR A 193 3.54 3.68 2.76
CA TYR A 193 3.35 3.00 4.03
C TYR A 193 4.60 3.11 4.91
N ARG A 194 4.43 3.43 6.19
CA ARG A 194 5.53 3.42 7.16
C ARG A 194 5.65 2.06 7.83
N VAL A 195 6.68 1.33 7.46
CA VAL A 195 7.04 0.03 8.06
C VAL A 195 7.29 0.14 9.56
N ALA A 196 7.89 1.25 10.01
CA ALA A 196 8.19 1.54 11.41
C ALA A 196 7.83 2.99 11.77
N GLY A 197 7.62 3.24 13.07
CA GLY A 197 7.32 4.58 13.60
C GLY A 197 5.88 4.77 14.07
N ALA A 198 5.55 6.01 14.44
CA ALA A 198 4.32 6.39 15.13
C ALA A 198 3.13 6.72 14.20
N THR A 199 3.34 6.75 12.89
CA THR A 199 2.29 6.95 11.88
C THR A 199 2.25 5.78 10.91
N GLN A 200 1.09 5.53 10.32
CA GLN A 200 0.87 4.42 9.40
C GLN A 200 1.28 4.76 7.96
N TRP A 201 1.06 6.01 7.57
CA TRP A 201 1.29 6.53 6.22
C TRP A 201 1.93 7.89 6.28
N TYR A 202 2.66 8.24 5.24
CA TYR A 202 3.06 9.60 4.94
C TYR A 202 2.76 9.92 3.47
N THR A 203 2.64 11.20 3.18
CA THR A 203 2.52 11.69 1.82
C THR A 203 3.87 12.23 1.38
N ALA A 204 4.21 11.98 0.13
CA ALA A 204 5.49 12.36 -0.42
C ALA A 204 5.37 12.73 -1.90
N VAL A 205 6.36 13.47 -2.41
CA VAL A 205 6.56 13.71 -3.84
C VAL A 205 7.62 12.75 -4.34
N ILE A 206 7.34 12.04 -5.43
CA ILE A 206 8.32 11.17 -6.10
C ILE A 206 9.30 12.07 -6.86
N VAL A 207 10.58 11.99 -6.53
CA VAL A 207 11.63 12.85 -7.12
C VAL A 207 12.36 12.14 -8.24
N GLY A 208 12.59 10.83 -8.09
CA GLY A 208 13.33 10.03 -9.04
C GLY A 208 13.20 8.55 -8.79
N VAL A 209 13.85 7.78 -9.65
CA VAL A 209 13.96 6.33 -9.56
C VAL A 209 15.42 5.92 -9.73
N ASN A 210 15.87 4.98 -8.92
CA ASN A 210 17.12 4.27 -9.17
C ASN A 210 16.85 3.18 -10.21
N GLU A 211 17.31 3.40 -11.45
CA GLU A 211 17.08 2.47 -12.56
C GLU A 211 17.69 1.08 -12.36
N HIS A 212 18.67 0.93 -11.45
CA HIS A 212 19.31 -0.36 -11.19
C HIS A 212 18.51 -1.21 -10.19
N THR A 213 17.97 -0.60 -9.14
CA THR A 213 17.26 -1.31 -8.06
C THR A 213 15.74 -1.29 -8.22
N GLY A 214 15.21 -0.30 -8.94
CA GLY A 214 13.78 0.01 -9.04
C GLY A 214 13.23 0.79 -7.85
N GLU A 215 14.09 1.27 -6.94
CA GLU A 215 13.68 2.07 -5.79
C GLU A 215 13.31 3.50 -6.19
N LEU A 216 12.27 4.03 -5.57
CA LEU A 216 11.81 5.40 -5.76
C LEU A 216 12.40 6.29 -4.67
N THR A 217 13.01 7.40 -5.09
CA THR A 217 13.38 8.48 -4.17
C THR A 217 12.15 9.37 -3.96
N VAL A 218 11.67 9.45 -2.73
CA VAL A 218 10.49 10.21 -2.36
C VAL A 218 10.82 11.23 -1.27
N THR A 219 10.32 12.45 -1.39
CA THR A 219 10.48 13.49 -0.37
C THR A 219 9.21 13.61 0.45
N ASP A 220 9.29 13.37 1.75
CA ASP A 220 8.16 13.47 2.69
C ASP A 220 7.66 14.93 2.78
N ASP A 221 6.34 15.14 2.68
CA ASP A 221 5.75 16.48 2.67
C ASP A 221 5.87 17.22 4.02
N THR A 222 6.07 16.50 5.12
CA THR A 222 6.07 17.02 6.50
C THR A 222 7.47 17.29 7.03
N VAL A 223 8.39 16.33 6.88
CA VAL A 223 9.76 16.44 7.37
C VAL A 223 10.75 16.90 6.30
N LEU A 224 10.34 16.90 5.03
CA LEU A 224 11.16 17.29 3.87
C LEU A 224 12.47 16.48 3.74
N GLU A 225 12.49 15.28 4.31
CA GLU A 225 13.57 14.31 4.17
C GLU A 225 13.33 13.42 2.94
N GLU A 226 14.41 13.01 2.29
CA GLU A 226 14.37 12.05 1.19
C GLU A 226 14.46 10.62 1.74
N HIS A 227 13.60 9.76 1.23
CA HIS A 227 13.55 8.33 1.52
C HIS A 227 13.76 7.55 0.22
N SER A 228 14.48 6.42 0.29
CA SER A 228 14.57 5.45 -0.81
C SER A 228 13.65 4.29 -0.47
N GLU A 229 12.57 4.13 -1.23
CA GLU A 229 11.53 3.15 -0.95
C GLU A 229 11.27 2.29 -2.19
N ASP A 230 11.10 0.99 -1.99
CA ASP A 230 10.83 0.06 -3.07
C ASP A 230 9.32 -0.21 -3.18
N PRO A 231 8.65 0.20 -4.28
CA PRO A 231 7.20 0.01 -4.44
C PRO A 231 6.79 -1.45 -4.53
N ALA A 232 7.71 -2.39 -4.78
CA ALA A 232 7.43 -3.83 -4.75
C ALA A 232 7.47 -4.41 -3.32
N LEU A 233 8.18 -3.75 -2.39
CA LEU A 233 8.37 -4.22 -1.01
C LEU A 233 7.59 -3.41 0.02
N VAL A 234 7.19 -2.17 -0.29
CA VAL A 234 6.41 -1.30 0.59
C VAL A 234 5.17 -0.83 -0.15
N GLN A 235 4.01 -0.88 0.51
CA GLN A 235 2.78 -0.44 -0.12
C GLN A 235 2.81 1.08 -0.42
N MET A 236 2.60 1.42 -1.69
CA MET A 236 2.50 2.79 -2.18
C MET A 236 1.22 2.99 -2.97
N ARG A 237 0.68 4.22 -2.98
CA ARG A 237 -0.50 4.61 -3.78
C ARG A 237 -0.29 5.99 -4.37
N LEU A 238 -0.46 6.12 -5.68
CA LEU A 238 -0.44 7.43 -6.33
C LEU A 238 -1.65 8.25 -5.88
N LEU A 239 -1.44 9.54 -5.65
CA LEU A 239 -2.47 10.48 -5.21
C LEU A 239 -2.87 11.42 -6.36
N GLY A 240 -4.16 11.75 -6.40
CA GLY A 240 -4.74 12.69 -7.37
C GLY A 240 -5.78 12.02 -8.27
N ASP A 241 -6.90 12.69 -8.43
CA ASP A 241 -8.01 12.20 -9.25
C ASP A 241 -7.59 12.06 -10.71
N GLY A 242 -7.84 10.88 -11.30
CA GLY A 242 -7.52 10.60 -12.70
C GLY A 242 -6.03 10.51 -13.03
N VAL A 243 -5.12 10.60 -12.05
CA VAL A 243 -3.65 10.50 -12.28
C VAL A 243 -3.27 9.18 -12.93
N ILE A 244 -3.76 8.06 -12.38
CA ILE A 244 -3.51 6.72 -12.91
C ILE A 244 -4.02 6.58 -14.34
N GLU A 245 -5.27 6.99 -14.58
CA GLU A 245 -5.89 6.93 -15.91
C GLU A 245 -5.13 7.77 -16.94
N SER A 246 -4.65 8.95 -16.54
CA SER A 246 -3.89 9.87 -17.39
C SER A 246 -2.53 9.28 -17.76
N ILE A 247 -1.82 8.68 -16.80
CA ILE A 247 -0.56 7.97 -17.06
C ILE A 247 -0.79 6.78 -17.99
N MET A 248 -1.85 6.01 -17.78
CA MET A 248 -2.20 4.88 -18.66
C MET A 248 -2.53 5.32 -20.10
N ARG A 249 -3.10 6.53 -20.27
CA ARG A 249 -3.30 7.16 -21.59
C ARG A 249 -2.02 7.73 -22.20
N GLY A 250 -0.91 7.76 -21.46
CA GLY A 250 0.37 8.32 -21.90
C GLY A 250 0.45 9.84 -21.75
N GLU A 251 -0.44 10.45 -20.96
CA GLU A 251 -0.39 11.88 -20.65
C GLU A 251 0.73 12.17 -19.65
N VAL A 252 1.39 13.32 -19.80
CA VAL A 252 2.45 13.74 -18.88
C VAL A 252 1.81 14.27 -17.59
N VAL A 253 1.79 13.42 -16.58
CA VAL A 253 1.37 13.75 -15.21
C VAL A 253 2.64 13.93 -14.37
N GLY A 254 2.75 15.00 -13.58
CA GLY A 254 3.89 15.18 -12.67
C GLY A 254 4.64 16.51 -12.77
N VAL A 255 4.38 17.35 -13.78
CA VAL A 255 4.87 18.73 -13.74
C VAL A 255 3.78 19.62 -13.16
N MET A 256 3.71 19.73 -11.84
CA MET A 256 3.15 20.97 -11.28
C MET A 256 4.02 22.11 -11.82
N PRO A 257 3.49 23.07 -12.60
CA PRO A 257 4.26 24.23 -12.97
C PRO A 257 4.70 24.86 -11.66
N ARG A 258 6.02 24.94 -11.41
CA ARG A 258 6.53 25.83 -10.36
C ARG A 258 5.88 27.17 -10.64
N ARG A 259 4.95 27.59 -9.80
CA ARG A 259 4.40 28.95 -9.88
C ARG A 259 5.60 29.86 -9.66
N SER A 260 6.14 30.43 -10.73
CA SER A 260 7.27 31.35 -10.64
C SER A 260 6.88 32.42 -9.65
N ARG A 261 7.61 32.53 -8.53
CA ARG A 261 7.41 33.56 -7.50
C ARG A 261 7.94 34.90 -8.00
N SER A 262 7.47 35.33 -9.17
CA SER A 262 7.86 36.58 -9.79
C SER A 262 6.65 37.21 -10.50
N ASN A 263 5.58 37.52 -9.74
CA ASN A 263 4.55 38.47 -10.19
C ASN A 263 3.74 39.08 -9.03
N LEU A 264 4.22 38.99 -7.78
CA LEU A 264 3.60 39.66 -6.62
C LEU A 264 4.21 41.05 -6.31
N GLN A 265 4.89 41.65 -7.28
CA GLN A 265 5.38 43.03 -7.21
C GLN A 265 5.10 43.77 -8.51
N ARG A 266 3.81 44.02 -8.79
CA ARG A 266 3.41 45.21 -9.56
C ARG A 266 1.94 45.56 -9.34
N VAL A 267 1.55 45.70 -8.08
CA VAL A 267 0.36 46.46 -7.72
C VAL A 267 0.82 47.56 -6.79
N GLU A 268 1.33 48.65 -7.36
CA GLU A 268 1.17 49.96 -6.74
C GLU A 268 1.29 51.08 -7.77
N ARG A 269 0.41 52.08 -7.57
CA ARG A 269 0.25 53.37 -8.27
C ARG A 269 -0.70 53.39 -9.46
N GLU A 270 -1.99 53.41 -9.10
CA GLU A 270 -2.95 54.33 -9.72
C GLU A 270 -2.36 55.75 -9.77
N VAL A 271 -2.31 56.34 -10.95
CA VAL A 271 -2.29 57.79 -11.13
C VAL A 271 -3.54 58.15 -11.90
N THR A 272 -4.42 58.85 -11.21
CA THR A 272 -5.60 59.52 -11.75
C THR A 272 -5.19 60.67 -12.67
N LYS A 273 -5.77 60.72 -13.88
CA LYS A 273 -6.43 61.88 -14.52
C LYS A 273 -6.56 61.71 -16.05
N SER A 274 -7.78 61.93 -16.53
CA SER A 274 -8.20 61.96 -17.94
C SER A 274 -7.87 63.32 -18.62
N PRO A 275 -8.41 63.64 -19.82
CA PRO A 275 -7.76 63.56 -21.13
C PRO A 275 -7.54 64.94 -21.80
N ALA A 276 -6.58 65.09 -22.74
CA ALA A 276 -6.69 66.01 -23.89
C ALA A 276 -5.43 66.05 -24.80
N THR A 277 -5.68 65.87 -26.09
CA THR A 277 -5.15 66.58 -27.28
C THR A 277 -3.66 66.59 -27.69
N THR A 278 -3.52 66.30 -28.99
CA THR A 278 -2.62 66.87 -30.03
C THR A 278 -1.17 66.42 -30.15
N GLY A 279 -0.92 65.74 -31.29
CA GLY A 279 0.10 66.15 -32.26
C GLY A 279 1.42 65.38 -32.25
N GLY A 280 1.86 64.92 -33.43
CA GLY A 280 3.29 64.71 -33.68
C GLY A 280 3.70 63.41 -34.36
N ARG A 281 3.69 63.44 -35.69
CA ARG A 281 4.27 62.48 -36.64
C ARG A 281 5.80 62.37 -36.45
N LYS A 282 6.39 61.15 -36.52
CA LYS A 282 7.50 60.78 -37.43
C LYS A 282 8.05 59.36 -37.19
N LYS A 283 8.31 58.69 -38.31
CA LYS A 283 9.05 57.42 -38.49
C LYS A 283 10.54 57.61 -38.18
N ALA A 284 11.23 56.56 -37.72
CA ALA A 284 12.49 56.08 -38.29
C ALA A 284 12.90 54.74 -37.68
N ALA A 285 13.38 53.84 -38.54
CA ALA A 285 13.95 52.54 -38.23
C ALA A 285 15.49 52.64 -38.25
N VAL A 286 16.20 51.96 -37.35
CA VAL A 286 17.61 51.51 -37.47
C VAL A 286 17.80 50.37 -36.43
N ARG A 287 17.81 49.09 -36.82
CA ARG A 287 18.98 48.21 -37.13
C ARG A 287 20.19 48.29 -36.16
N ASN A 288 20.31 47.22 -35.37
CA ASN A 288 21.51 46.36 -35.21
C ASN A 288 22.85 47.00 -34.79
N ASN A 289 23.36 46.64 -33.61
CA ASN A 289 24.51 45.74 -33.46
C ASN A 289 24.80 45.47 -31.98
N GLY A 290 25.21 44.24 -31.69
CA GLY A 290 25.34 43.71 -30.35
C GLY A 290 26.65 44.03 -29.63
N GLN A 291 26.77 43.46 -28.44
CA GLN A 291 28.03 43.06 -27.85
C GLN A 291 27.74 42.04 -26.74
N LEU A 292 28.25 40.82 -26.90
CA LEU A 292 28.40 39.85 -25.84
C LEU A 292 29.43 40.38 -24.85
N ASN A 293 29.06 40.50 -23.56
CA ASN A 293 30.03 40.57 -22.48
C ASN A 293 29.72 39.45 -21.48
N SER A 294 30.64 38.50 -21.44
CA SER A 294 30.87 37.56 -20.35
C SER A 294 31.12 38.32 -19.05
N SER A 295 30.44 37.95 -17.97
CA SER A 295 30.81 38.31 -16.60
C SER A 295 30.82 37.06 -15.73
N GLU A 296 31.85 37.01 -14.89
CA GLU A 296 32.35 35.88 -14.09
C GLU A 296 31.35 35.34 -13.06
N ARG A 297 31.52 34.04 -12.75
CA ARG A 297 30.91 33.38 -11.59
C ARG A 297 31.63 33.81 -10.30
N PRO A 298 30.93 34.21 -9.23
CA PRO A 298 31.53 34.33 -7.92
C PRO A 298 31.76 32.94 -7.29
N ALA A 299 32.85 32.86 -6.52
CA ALA A 299 33.40 31.65 -5.91
C ALA A 299 32.46 30.95 -4.92
N GLN A 300 32.52 29.61 -4.90
CA GLN A 300 31.87 28.74 -3.92
C GLN A 300 32.62 28.78 -2.58
N PRO A 301 31.94 28.83 -1.43
CA PRO A 301 32.57 28.59 -0.14
C PRO A 301 32.85 27.09 0.08
N ALA A 302 33.99 26.80 0.71
CA ALA A 302 34.50 25.47 0.98
C ALA A 302 33.60 24.67 1.95
N VAL A 303 33.42 23.39 1.63
CA VAL A 303 32.66 22.40 2.41
C VAL A 303 33.59 21.79 3.48
N PRO A 304 33.17 21.65 4.75
CA PRO A 304 33.95 20.89 5.74
C PRO A 304 33.92 19.40 5.42
N LYS A 305 35.09 18.78 5.50
CA LYS A 305 35.34 17.35 5.33
C LYS A 305 34.85 16.61 6.59
N TRP A 306 33.85 15.75 6.47
CA TRP A 306 33.44 14.84 7.53
C TRP A 306 34.18 13.51 7.32
N ASP A 307 35.07 13.18 8.25
CA ASP A 307 35.75 11.89 8.29
C ASP A 307 34.76 10.80 8.72
N TRP A 308 34.62 9.78 7.88
CA TRP A 308 33.84 8.58 8.16
C TRP A 308 34.59 7.74 9.20
N MET A 309 34.18 7.81 10.46
CA MET A 309 34.53 6.77 11.43
C MET A 309 33.66 5.53 11.15
N CYS A 310 34.32 4.49 10.65
CA CYS A 310 33.78 3.14 10.56
C CYS A 310 33.27 2.69 11.94
N TYR A 311 31.97 2.42 12.07
CA TYR A 311 31.49 1.56 13.14
C TYR A 311 31.67 0.11 12.71
N SER A 312 32.72 -0.48 13.26
CA SER A 312 32.98 -1.91 13.32
C SER A 312 31.88 -2.61 14.11
N GLU A 313 31.41 -3.72 13.53
CA GLU A 313 30.90 -4.94 14.12
C GLU A 313 30.87 -5.01 15.67
N ILE A 314 29.67 -5.17 16.23
CA ILE A 314 29.48 -5.73 17.57
C ILE A 314 28.92 -7.14 17.39
N PRO A 315 29.65 -8.20 17.78
CA PRO A 315 29.13 -9.56 17.76
C PRO A 315 28.20 -9.77 18.96
N ILE A 316 27.00 -10.32 18.70
CA ILE A 316 26.10 -10.81 19.74
C ILE A 316 26.57 -12.23 20.10
N ASP A 317 27.20 -12.35 21.26
CA ASP A 317 27.71 -13.63 21.78
C ASP A 317 26.55 -14.47 22.32
N LEU A 318 26.21 -15.53 21.58
CA LEU A 318 25.32 -16.61 21.96
C LEU A 318 26.11 -17.60 22.82
N ASN A 319 26.16 -17.39 24.14
CA ASN A 319 26.46 -18.45 25.13
C ASN A 319 26.34 -17.94 26.57
N VAL A 320 25.15 -18.03 27.18
CA VAL A 320 25.05 -18.40 28.61
C VAL A 320 23.80 -19.26 28.80
N ILE A 321 24.02 -20.57 28.83
CA ILE A 321 23.05 -21.59 29.21
C ILE A 321 23.68 -22.42 30.35
N MET A 322 22.93 -22.58 31.45
CA MET A 322 23.01 -23.59 32.55
C MET A 322 23.90 -23.29 33.79
N PRO A 323 23.70 -23.96 34.96
CA PRO A 323 22.46 -24.43 35.64
C PRO A 323 22.50 -24.40 37.22
N LEU A 324 21.46 -24.96 37.87
CA LEU A 324 21.38 -25.53 39.26
C LEU A 324 21.41 -24.53 40.45
N GLN A 325 20.86 -24.77 41.66
CA GLN A 325 19.82 -25.61 42.29
C GLN A 325 19.84 -25.25 43.80
N THR A 326 18.75 -25.53 44.51
CA THR A 326 18.62 -25.74 45.98
C THR A 326 18.57 -24.55 46.95
N GLY A 327 17.63 -24.63 47.91
CA GLY A 327 17.54 -23.76 49.08
C GLY A 327 16.19 -23.84 49.82
N LEU A 328 15.91 -25.00 50.42
CA LEU A 328 14.72 -25.32 51.22
C LEU A 328 15.04 -25.10 52.70
N VAL A 329 14.22 -24.33 53.46
CA VAL A 329 14.22 -24.33 54.94
C VAL A 329 12.79 -24.22 55.49
N LEU A 330 12.56 -25.02 56.53
CA LEU A 330 11.35 -25.46 57.22
C LEU A 330 10.76 -24.51 58.28
N GLY A 331 9.52 -24.81 58.71
CA GLY A 331 8.99 -24.58 60.08
C GLY A 331 7.50 -24.17 60.11
N VAL A 332 6.51 -25.08 60.06
CA VAL A 332 5.83 -25.84 61.17
C VAL A 332 4.75 -25.02 61.92
N PRO A 333 3.60 -25.63 62.32
CA PRO A 333 2.27 -25.03 62.27
C PRO A 333 1.61 -24.74 63.64
N CYS A 334 0.46 -24.06 63.64
CA CYS A 334 -0.45 -23.97 64.79
C CYS A 334 -1.85 -24.48 64.43
N ASN A 335 -2.30 -25.46 65.22
CA ASN A 335 -3.64 -26.06 65.29
C ASN A 335 -4.75 -25.07 65.64
N GLY A 336 -6.00 -25.39 65.28
CA GLY A 336 -7.16 -24.87 66.03
C GLY A 336 -8.53 -24.95 65.35
N ASN A 337 -9.17 -26.12 65.44
CA ASN A 337 -10.62 -26.37 65.60
C ASN A 337 -11.69 -25.79 64.63
N ASN A 338 -12.25 -26.69 63.81
CA ASN A 338 -13.56 -27.36 63.98
C ASN A 338 -14.88 -26.56 64.18
N PHE A 339 -15.93 -27.07 63.48
CA PHE A 339 -17.40 -26.83 63.58
C PHE A 339 -17.96 -25.51 62.99
N ARG A 340 -19.18 -25.38 62.45
CA ARG A 340 -20.26 -26.20 61.84
C ARG A 340 -21.46 -25.22 61.76
N ILE A 341 -22.23 -25.18 60.66
CA ILE A 341 -23.65 -24.70 60.54
C ILE A 341 -23.86 -23.18 60.83
N PHE A 342 -24.43 -22.32 59.99
CA PHE A 342 -25.62 -22.38 59.11
C PHE A 342 -25.35 -21.75 57.74
#